data_AF-A0A949BNJ2-F1
#
_entry.id   AF-A0A949BNJ2-F1
#
_cell.length_a   1.000
_cell.length_b   1.000
_cell.length_c   1.000
_cell.angle_alpha   90.00
_cell.angle_beta   90.00
_cell.angle_gamma   90.00
#
_symmetry.space_group_name_H-M   'P 1'
#
loop_
_entity.id
_entity.type
_entity.pdbx_description
1 polymer ?
#
loop_
_entity_poly.entity_id
_entity_poly.type
_entity_poly.pdbx_seq_one_letter_code
_entity_poly.pdbx_strand_id
1 'polypeptide(L)'
;MKAAIKRSRNIHRAIKKFFSSILLICALFLAIGLAVIYYPEIERYFDRFSVVPIDTVEVDAYYDLLSKHKHPGKELVLELGIKNTDNLQAAIDKLKTVMGLGDAEIELAYHDEEKPPAYIKREGDEMTVFVSTKIKDRREEINLLAHELSHIYVWGLEPSIFGACDQEKLVDCASVFLGLGALTLNGFTDEYIVHPEGGYETSKKTFGYLKPEQFGYLLARYCAEHNIDKDAVKPYLNAAGWKYFNIGNTFIREKTHEMRTPERLIPVRAAINRFVQDLRKKLGELK
;
A
#
# COMPACT_ATOMS: atom_id res chain seq x y z
N MET A 1 10.99 -66.01 -34.00
CA MET A 1 11.25 -64.71 -34.66
C MET A 1 10.31 -63.57 -34.20
N LYS A 2 8.97 -63.71 -34.27
CA LYS A 2 8.01 -62.64 -33.87
C LYS A 2 8.13 -62.18 -32.40
N ALA A 3 8.41 -63.09 -31.46
CA ALA A 3 8.59 -62.76 -30.05
C ALA A 3 9.84 -61.92 -29.76
N ALA A 4 10.95 -62.20 -30.47
CA ALA A 4 12.20 -61.43 -30.35
C ALA A 4 12.04 -59.99 -30.88
N ILE A 5 11.32 -59.81 -31.99
CA ILE A 5 10.99 -58.50 -32.55
C ILE A 5 10.08 -57.70 -31.60
N LYS A 6 9.09 -58.34 -30.97
CA LYS A 6 8.21 -57.70 -29.97
C LYS A 6 8.99 -57.25 -28.73
N ARG A 7 9.91 -58.08 -28.23
CA ARG A 7 10.78 -57.76 -27.08
C ARG A 7 11.71 -56.59 -27.40
N SER A 8 12.34 -56.57 -28.58
CA SER A 8 13.20 -55.47 -29.03
C SER A 8 12.44 -54.13 -29.12
N ARG A 9 11.23 -54.12 -29.69
CA ARG A 9 10.40 -52.90 -29.76
C ARG A 9 9.97 -52.38 -28.39
N ASN A 10 9.68 -53.27 -27.44
CA ASN A 10 9.31 -52.88 -26.08
C ASN A 10 10.48 -52.26 -25.32
N ILE A 11 11.68 -52.82 -25.46
CA ILE A 11 12.91 -52.26 -24.88
C ILE A 11 13.20 -50.87 -25.47
N HIS A 12 13.08 -50.71 -26.80
CA HIS A 12 13.30 -49.43 -27.45
C HIS A 12 12.29 -48.35 -27.00
N ARG A 13 11.02 -48.73 -26.80
CA ARG A 13 9.99 -47.82 -26.24
C ARG A 13 10.28 -47.45 -24.79
N ALA A 14 10.74 -48.40 -23.96
CA ALA A 14 11.08 -48.14 -22.57
C ALA A 14 12.28 -47.18 -22.46
N ILE A 15 13.32 -47.40 -23.27
CA ILE A 15 14.50 -46.53 -23.35
C ILE A 15 14.10 -45.12 -23.80
N LYS A 16 13.26 -44.99 -24.85
CA LYS A 16 12.79 -43.69 -25.32
C LYS A 16 12.00 -42.93 -24.25
N LYS A 17 11.14 -43.62 -23.49
CA LYS A 17 10.42 -43.01 -22.35
C LYS A 17 11.37 -42.57 -21.25
N PHE A 18 12.34 -43.40 -20.90
CA PHE A 18 13.35 -43.07 -19.87
C PHE A 18 14.15 -41.81 -20.23
N PHE A 19 14.67 -41.72 -21.46
CA PHE A 19 15.38 -40.53 -21.93
C PHE A 19 14.48 -39.29 -21.99
N SER A 20 13.21 -39.43 -22.40
CA SER A 20 12.25 -38.32 -22.40
C SER A 20 11.98 -37.79 -20.98
N SER A 21 11.89 -38.68 -19.98
CA SER A 21 11.71 -38.29 -18.58
C SER A 21 12.94 -37.57 -18.03
N ILE A 22 14.15 -38.04 -18.36
CA ILE A 22 15.40 -37.36 -17.96
C ILE A 22 15.50 -35.97 -18.59
N LEU A 23 15.20 -35.84 -19.89
CA LEU A 23 15.18 -34.55 -20.57
C LEU A 23 14.19 -33.57 -19.94
N LEU A 24 13.01 -34.05 -19.53
CA LEU A 24 12.01 -33.23 -18.86
C LEU A 24 12.50 -32.76 -17.48
N ILE A 25 13.14 -33.64 -16.71
CA ILE A 25 13.72 -33.32 -15.41
C ILE A 25 14.85 -32.30 -15.56
N CYS A 26 15.76 -32.50 -16.52
CA CYS A 26 16.84 -31.53 -16.80
C CYS A 26 16.28 -30.17 -17.24
N ALA A 27 15.24 -30.15 -18.08
CA ALA A 27 14.59 -28.91 -18.48
C ALA A 27 13.93 -28.19 -17.29
N LEU A 28 13.33 -28.93 -16.36
CA LEU A 28 12.75 -28.38 -15.13
C LEU A 28 13.81 -27.77 -14.23
N PHE A 29 14.93 -28.47 -14.00
CA PHE A 29 16.05 -27.93 -13.22
C PHE A 29 16.70 -26.71 -13.87
N LEU A 30 16.83 -26.71 -15.20
CA LEU A 30 17.32 -25.54 -15.94
C LEU A 30 16.35 -24.36 -15.78
N ALA A 31 15.05 -24.59 -15.91
CA ALA A 31 14.04 -23.55 -15.73
C ALA A 31 14.03 -22.99 -14.30
N ILE A 32 14.17 -23.84 -13.28
CA ILE A 32 14.29 -23.41 -11.87
C ILE A 32 15.59 -22.63 -11.66
N GLY A 33 16.73 -23.12 -12.18
CA GLY A 33 18.01 -22.44 -12.06
C GLY A 33 18.01 -21.07 -12.73
N LEU A 34 17.46 -20.98 -13.94
CA LEU A 34 17.24 -19.71 -14.64
C LEU A 34 16.27 -18.83 -13.85
N ALA A 35 15.16 -19.36 -13.33
CA ALA A 35 14.23 -18.60 -12.52
C ALA A 35 14.91 -18.00 -11.29
N VAL A 36 15.78 -18.74 -10.59
CA VAL A 36 16.53 -18.25 -9.42
C VAL A 36 17.58 -17.19 -9.80
N ILE A 37 18.33 -17.41 -10.88
CA ILE A 37 19.36 -16.48 -11.35
C ILE A 37 18.72 -15.15 -11.81
N TYR A 38 17.64 -15.25 -12.56
CA TYR A 38 16.93 -14.09 -13.11
C TYR A 38 15.87 -13.54 -12.15
N TYR A 39 15.56 -14.21 -11.03
CA TYR A 39 14.56 -13.75 -10.06
C TYR A 39 14.78 -12.29 -9.63
N PRO A 40 15.99 -11.84 -9.26
CA PRO A 40 16.20 -10.46 -8.82
C PRO A 40 16.10 -9.43 -9.95
N GLU A 41 16.23 -9.85 -11.20
CA GLU A 41 16.06 -9.01 -12.39
C GLU A 41 14.60 -8.98 -12.84
N ILE A 42 13.91 -10.12 -12.73
CA ILE A 42 12.48 -10.28 -12.97
C ILE A 42 11.69 -9.51 -11.90
N GLU A 43 12.08 -9.56 -10.62
CA GLU A 43 11.50 -8.78 -9.53
C GLU A 43 11.69 -7.28 -9.78
N ARG A 44 12.92 -6.84 -10.13
CA ARG A 44 13.19 -5.46 -10.55
C ARG A 44 12.44 -5.04 -11.83
N TYR A 45 12.14 -5.98 -12.71
CA TYR A 45 11.38 -5.76 -13.93
C TYR A 45 9.89 -5.63 -13.61
N PHE A 46 9.31 -6.54 -12.84
CA PHE A 46 7.91 -6.44 -12.38
C PHE A 46 7.68 -5.19 -11.55
N ASP A 47 8.62 -4.77 -10.69
CA ASP A 47 8.58 -3.49 -9.97
C ASP A 47 8.44 -2.27 -10.90
N ARG A 48 9.04 -2.31 -12.11
CA ARG A 48 8.92 -1.24 -13.12
C ARG A 48 7.65 -1.32 -13.98
N PHE A 49 7.01 -2.48 -14.08
CA PHE A 49 5.80 -2.68 -14.92
C PHE A 49 4.49 -2.68 -14.13
N SER A 50 4.57 -2.67 -12.81
CA SER A 50 3.45 -2.61 -11.88
C SER A 50 3.25 -1.23 -11.28
N VAL A 51 3.69 -0.18 -11.98
CA VAL A 51 3.43 1.21 -11.60
C VAL A 51 1.94 1.43 -11.75
N VAL A 52 1.20 1.17 -10.68
CA VAL A 52 -0.19 1.54 -10.57
C VAL A 52 -0.23 3.04 -10.80
N PRO A 53 -0.95 3.55 -11.82
CA PRO A 53 -1.04 4.99 -12.03
C PRO A 53 -1.67 5.60 -10.78
N ILE A 54 -0.86 6.31 -10.01
CA ILE A 54 -1.31 7.05 -8.84
C ILE A 54 -1.77 8.41 -9.34
N ASP A 55 -3.06 8.71 -9.20
CA ASP A 55 -3.55 10.06 -9.39
C ASP A 55 -3.10 10.92 -8.20
N THR A 56 -2.06 11.73 -8.46
CA THR A 56 -1.39 12.54 -7.44
C THR A 56 -1.88 13.99 -7.43
N VAL A 57 -2.65 14.43 -8.44
CA VAL A 57 -3.00 15.85 -8.61
C VAL A 57 -3.75 16.40 -7.39
N GLU A 58 -4.76 15.68 -6.93
CA GLU A 58 -5.57 16.05 -5.76
C GLU A 58 -4.75 16.03 -4.47
N VAL A 59 -4.02 14.94 -4.23
CA VAL A 59 -3.27 14.76 -2.98
C VAL A 59 -2.03 15.64 -2.88
N ASP A 60 -1.37 15.95 -3.99
CA ASP A 60 -0.30 16.96 -4.04
C ASP A 60 -0.87 18.34 -3.70
N ALA A 61 -2.03 18.70 -4.25
CA ALA A 61 -2.69 19.97 -3.95
C ALA A 61 -3.04 20.10 -2.45
N TYR A 62 -3.57 19.04 -1.84
CA TYR A 62 -3.87 19.03 -0.39
C TYR A 62 -2.61 19.12 0.44
N TYR A 63 -1.58 18.34 0.13
CA TYR A 63 -0.34 18.34 0.89
C TYR A 63 0.40 19.70 0.79
N ASP A 64 0.42 20.29 -0.40
CA ASP A 64 0.99 21.62 -0.64
C ASP A 64 0.18 22.72 0.08
N LEU A 65 -1.14 22.57 0.14
CA LEU A 65 -2.00 23.48 0.89
C LEU A 65 -1.64 23.44 2.39
N LEU A 66 -1.56 22.25 2.97
CA LEU A 66 -1.19 22.08 4.39
C LEU A 66 0.20 22.66 4.67
N SER A 67 1.17 22.39 3.78
CA SER A 67 2.55 22.88 3.87
C SER A 67 2.68 24.40 3.85
N LYS A 68 1.74 25.11 3.21
CA LYS A 68 1.73 26.59 3.16
C LYS A 68 1.26 27.24 4.46
N HIS A 69 0.40 26.55 5.21
CA HIS A 69 -0.29 27.14 6.36
C HIS A 69 0.24 26.64 7.70
N LYS A 70 0.92 25.49 7.70
CA LYS A 70 1.41 24.82 8.89
C LYS A 70 2.70 24.06 8.58
N HIS A 71 3.39 23.63 9.62
CA HIS A 71 4.56 22.78 9.48
C HIS A 71 4.15 21.31 9.60
N PRO A 72 4.75 20.41 8.79
CA PRO A 72 4.54 18.98 8.96
C PRO A 72 4.97 18.57 10.36
N GLY A 73 4.38 17.46 10.85
CA GLY A 73 4.84 16.83 12.08
C GLY A 73 6.36 16.62 11.99
N LYS A 74 7.09 16.95 13.06
CA LYS A 74 8.56 16.95 13.03
C LYS A 74 9.15 15.54 12.93
N GLU A 75 8.37 14.54 13.34
CA GLU A 75 8.79 13.16 13.42
C GLU A 75 7.71 12.28 12.78
N LEU A 76 8.13 11.35 11.93
CA LEU A 76 7.26 10.22 11.60
C LEU A 76 7.15 9.40 12.86
N VAL A 77 5.95 9.32 13.44
CA VAL A 77 5.84 8.68 14.75
C VAL A 77 5.62 7.20 14.58
N LEU A 78 6.73 6.57 14.22
CA LEU A 78 6.89 5.15 14.05
C LEU A 78 6.83 4.44 15.41
N GLU A 79 7.47 5.01 16.43
CA GLU A 79 7.52 4.48 17.79
C GLU A 79 6.61 5.25 18.77
N LEU A 80 5.34 5.47 18.42
CA LEU A 80 4.35 6.08 19.34
C LEU A 80 4.26 5.37 20.71
N GLY A 81 4.85 4.18 20.84
CA GLY A 81 4.73 3.33 22.02
C GLY A 81 3.29 2.91 22.27
N ILE A 82 2.41 3.10 21.28
CA ILE A 82 1.02 2.66 21.32
C ILE A 82 1.00 1.17 21.05
N LYS A 83 0.59 0.41 22.06
CA LYS A 83 0.46 -1.04 21.97
C LYS A 83 -0.99 -1.40 21.70
N ASN A 84 -1.21 -2.56 21.07
CA ASN A 84 -2.55 -3.13 20.91
C ASN A 84 -3.21 -3.51 22.27
N THR A 85 -2.48 -3.38 23.38
CA THR A 85 -2.98 -3.57 24.74
C THR A 85 -3.26 -2.25 25.46
N ASP A 86 -2.90 -1.11 24.88
CA ASP A 86 -3.12 0.18 25.52
C ASP A 86 -4.61 0.46 25.65
N ASN A 87 -4.98 1.14 26.73
CA ASN A 87 -6.27 1.79 26.81
C ASN A 87 -6.34 2.85 25.69
N LEU A 88 -7.46 2.88 24.97
CA LEU A 88 -7.66 3.78 23.84
C LEU A 88 -7.58 5.26 24.23
N GLN A 89 -7.97 5.63 25.46
CA GLN A 89 -7.77 6.98 25.97
C GLN A 89 -6.29 7.35 26.06
N ALA A 90 -5.44 6.41 26.50
CA ALA A 90 -4.00 6.63 26.55
C ALA A 90 -3.39 6.72 25.13
N ALA A 91 -3.98 6.03 24.15
CA ALA A 91 -3.60 6.20 22.74
C ALA A 91 -3.97 7.59 22.21
N ILE A 92 -5.16 8.10 22.55
CA ILE A 92 -5.58 9.47 22.23
C ILE A 92 -4.58 10.50 22.77
N ASP A 93 -4.18 10.38 24.04
CA ASP A 93 -3.23 11.32 24.66
C ASP A 93 -1.86 11.32 23.99
N LYS A 94 -1.36 10.14 23.60
CA LYS A 94 -0.11 10.02 22.83
C LYS A 94 -0.24 10.65 21.45
N LEU A 95 -1.33 10.38 20.74
CA LEU A 95 -1.59 10.93 19.40
C LEU A 95 -1.72 12.46 19.44
N LYS A 96 -2.47 13.01 20.40
CA LYS A 96 -2.59 14.47 20.61
C LYS A 96 -1.23 15.14 20.81
N THR A 97 -0.38 14.53 21.62
CA THR A 97 0.97 15.03 21.89
C THR A 97 1.77 15.13 20.61
N VAL A 98 1.72 14.08 19.78
CA VAL A 98 2.42 14.03 18.49
C VAL A 98 1.89 15.04 17.49
N MET A 99 0.58 15.20 17.42
CA MET A 99 -0.08 16.13 16.52
C MET A 99 0.09 17.59 16.96
N GLY A 100 0.67 17.84 18.12
CA GLY A 100 0.81 19.19 18.68
C GLY A 100 -0.54 19.82 19.04
N LEU A 101 -1.53 19.00 19.40
CA LEU A 101 -2.88 19.47 19.77
C LEU A 101 -2.95 20.10 21.17
N GLY A 102 -1.81 20.19 21.88
CA GLY A 102 -1.71 20.84 23.19
C GLY A 102 -2.59 20.18 24.26
N ASP A 103 -3.15 21.01 25.15
CA ASP A 103 -4.00 20.60 26.27
C ASP A 103 -5.47 20.36 25.86
N ALA A 104 -5.75 20.17 24.57
CA ALA A 104 -7.08 19.86 24.08
C ALA A 104 -7.71 18.68 24.86
N GLU A 105 -8.81 18.88 25.56
CA GLU A 105 -9.50 17.77 26.21
C GLU A 105 -10.30 16.99 25.17
N ILE A 106 -10.02 15.67 25.09
CA ILE A 106 -10.66 14.77 24.13
C ILE A 106 -11.13 13.55 24.89
N GLU A 107 -12.45 13.40 24.97
CA GLU A 107 -13.08 12.25 25.61
C GLU A 107 -13.31 11.13 24.60
N LEU A 108 -13.13 9.89 25.05
CA LEU A 108 -13.53 8.70 24.31
C LEU A 108 -14.95 8.28 24.70
N ALA A 109 -15.81 8.09 23.71
CA ALA A 109 -17.11 7.46 23.85
C ALA A 109 -17.28 6.30 22.87
N TYR A 110 -18.24 5.43 23.17
CA TYR A 110 -18.59 4.29 22.32
C TYR A 110 -20.02 4.43 21.81
N HIS A 111 -20.29 3.94 20.59
CA HIS A 111 -21.63 3.94 20.01
C HIS A 111 -21.98 2.61 19.32
N ASP A 112 -23.29 2.32 19.28
CA ASP A 112 -23.87 1.14 18.60
C ASP A 112 -24.74 1.53 17.40
N GLU A 113 -24.83 2.83 17.11
CA GLU A 113 -25.67 3.41 16.07
C GLU A 113 -25.22 3.07 14.64
N GLU A 114 -26.11 3.30 13.68
CA GLU A 114 -25.81 3.28 12.24
C GLU A 114 -25.06 4.56 11.83
N LYS A 115 -23.82 4.64 12.30
CA LYS A 115 -22.85 5.72 12.09
C LYS A 115 -21.56 5.16 11.49
N PRO A 116 -20.65 6.02 10.99
CA PRO A 116 -19.31 5.57 10.59
C PRO A 116 -18.59 4.83 11.74
N PRO A 117 -17.57 4.00 11.44
CA PRO A 117 -16.85 3.20 12.45
C PRO A 117 -16.23 4.01 13.59
N ALA A 118 -15.86 5.26 13.31
CA ALA A 118 -15.55 6.28 14.30
C ALA A 118 -15.99 7.64 13.75
N TYR A 119 -16.17 8.62 14.63
CA TYR A 119 -16.37 10.03 14.27
C TYR A 119 -16.02 10.91 15.46
N ILE A 120 -15.54 12.12 15.21
CA ILE A 120 -15.33 13.13 16.26
C ILE A 120 -16.43 14.21 16.23
N LYS A 121 -16.87 14.64 17.42
CA LYS A 121 -17.80 15.76 17.61
C LYS A 121 -17.13 16.84 18.45
N ARG A 122 -17.41 18.10 18.10
CA ARG A 122 -17.02 19.27 18.88
C ARG A 122 -18.26 20.01 19.36
N GLU A 123 -18.37 20.22 20.67
CA GLU A 123 -19.42 21.01 21.32
C GLU A 123 -18.75 22.13 22.13
N GLY A 124 -18.61 23.32 21.52
CA GLY A 124 -17.82 24.39 22.11
C GLY A 124 -16.33 24.00 22.17
N ASP A 125 -15.79 23.93 23.37
CA ASP A 125 -14.40 23.51 23.63
C ASP A 125 -14.28 22.02 23.97
N GLU A 126 -15.39 21.34 24.19
CA GLU A 126 -15.43 19.90 24.45
C GLU A 126 -15.34 19.13 23.13
N MET A 127 -14.47 18.13 23.10
CA MET A 127 -14.31 17.22 21.97
C MET A 127 -14.51 15.79 22.43
N THR A 128 -15.35 15.05 21.71
CA THR A 128 -15.59 13.63 21.99
C THR A 128 -15.35 12.84 20.71
N VAL A 129 -14.47 11.85 20.79
CA VAL A 129 -14.30 10.85 19.73
C VAL A 129 -15.16 9.64 20.05
N PHE A 130 -16.02 9.28 19.12
CA PHE A 130 -16.91 8.14 19.20
C PHE A 130 -16.32 6.99 18.40
N VAL A 131 -16.25 5.81 18.99
CA VAL A 131 -15.80 4.58 18.31
C VAL A 131 -16.89 3.52 18.37
N SER A 132 -17.16 2.85 17.26
CA SER A 132 -18.20 1.83 17.22
C SER A 132 -17.80 0.63 18.08
N THR A 133 -18.72 0.13 18.92
CA THR A 133 -18.44 -1.10 19.68
C THR A 133 -18.30 -2.33 18.78
N LYS A 134 -18.68 -2.23 17.50
CA LYS A 134 -18.53 -3.31 16.51
C LYS A 134 -17.06 -3.54 16.14
N ILE A 135 -16.18 -2.54 16.34
CA ILE A 135 -14.74 -2.69 16.13
C ILE A 135 -14.15 -3.39 17.35
N LYS A 136 -13.59 -4.59 17.13
CA LYS A 136 -13.07 -5.44 18.21
C LYS A 136 -11.55 -5.50 18.26
N ASP A 137 -10.89 -5.14 17.17
CA ASP A 137 -9.43 -5.10 17.11
C ASP A 137 -8.94 -3.72 17.58
N ARG A 138 -8.16 -3.71 18.66
CA ARG A 138 -7.56 -2.49 19.23
C ARG A 138 -6.72 -1.74 18.21
N ARG A 139 -6.03 -2.45 17.31
CA ARG A 139 -5.23 -1.83 16.27
C ARG A 139 -6.10 -1.06 15.28
N GLU A 140 -7.26 -1.60 14.93
CA GLU A 140 -8.22 -0.91 14.06
C GLU A 140 -8.79 0.34 14.74
N GLU A 141 -9.13 0.25 16.03
CA GLU A 141 -9.56 1.43 16.80
C GLU A 141 -8.49 2.54 16.77
N ILE A 142 -7.21 2.19 16.98
CA ILE A 142 -6.09 3.16 16.93
C ILE A 142 -5.92 3.77 15.53
N ASN A 143 -6.03 2.95 14.46
CA ASN A 143 -5.92 3.45 13.10
C ASN A 143 -7.05 4.44 12.77
N LEU A 144 -8.27 4.17 13.26
CA LEU A 144 -9.41 5.10 13.15
C LEU A 144 -9.15 6.41 13.90
N LEU A 145 -8.60 6.35 15.12
CA LEU A 145 -8.26 7.57 15.88
C LEU A 145 -7.31 8.50 15.14
N ALA A 146 -6.35 7.97 14.38
CA ALA A 146 -5.42 8.81 13.62
C ALA A 146 -6.14 9.66 12.56
N HIS A 147 -7.19 9.13 11.93
CA HIS A 147 -8.10 9.89 11.07
C HIS A 147 -8.89 10.91 11.89
N GLU A 148 -9.61 10.43 12.92
CA GLU A 148 -10.55 11.26 13.65
C GLU A 148 -9.90 12.47 14.34
N LEU A 149 -8.74 12.26 14.94
CA LEU A 149 -8.01 13.36 15.58
C LEU A 149 -7.51 14.38 14.55
N SER A 150 -7.23 13.96 13.31
CA SER A 150 -6.79 14.85 12.24
C SER A 150 -7.85 15.87 11.82
N HIS A 151 -9.14 15.60 12.11
CA HIS A 151 -10.18 16.63 11.98
C HIS A 151 -9.90 17.85 12.85
N ILE A 152 -9.38 17.68 14.07
CA ILE A 152 -9.11 18.79 14.99
C ILE A 152 -8.09 19.75 14.37
N TYR A 153 -7.07 19.17 13.73
CA TYR A 153 -6.07 19.94 13.03
C TYR A 153 -6.67 20.71 11.84
N VAL A 154 -7.53 20.06 11.05
CA VAL A 154 -8.22 20.71 9.91
C VAL A 154 -9.21 21.78 10.38
N TRP A 155 -9.92 21.59 11.49
CA TRP A 155 -10.79 22.60 12.09
C TRP A 155 -10.03 23.84 12.57
N GLY A 156 -8.74 23.68 12.90
CA GLY A 156 -7.85 24.79 13.24
C GLY A 156 -7.33 25.57 12.04
N LEU A 157 -7.71 25.19 10.81
CA LEU A 157 -7.45 25.96 9.59
C LEU A 157 -8.65 26.86 9.28
N GLU A 158 -8.37 28.08 8.79
CA GLU A 158 -9.41 29.00 8.33
C GLU A 158 -10.23 28.37 7.19
N PRO A 159 -11.57 28.41 7.21
CA PRO A 159 -12.41 27.80 6.18
C PRO A 159 -12.11 28.23 4.74
N SER A 160 -11.61 29.46 4.58
CA SER A 160 -11.19 30.01 3.29
C SER A 160 -9.97 29.29 2.68
N ILE A 161 -9.17 28.59 3.49
CA ILE A 161 -7.96 27.89 3.06
C ILE A 161 -8.32 26.69 2.20
N PHE A 162 -9.29 25.89 2.61
CA PHE A 162 -9.64 24.66 1.92
C PHE A 162 -10.79 24.81 0.91
N GLY A 163 -11.58 25.89 0.97
CA GLY A 163 -12.52 26.26 -0.10
C GLY A 163 -13.43 25.10 -0.53
N ALA A 164 -13.23 24.59 -1.76
CA ALA A 164 -14.00 23.50 -2.35
C ALA A 164 -13.33 22.10 -2.23
N CYS A 165 -12.29 21.95 -1.39
CA CYS A 165 -11.67 20.65 -1.14
C CYS A 165 -12.66 19.70 -0.46
N ASP A 166 -12.54 18.41 -0.76
CA ASP A 166 -13.22 17.36 0.00
C ASP A 166 -12.59 17.30 1.39
N GLN A 167 -13.39 17.63 2.42
CA GLN A 167 -12.88 17.77 3.78
C GLN A 167 -12.34 16.45 4.33
N GLU A 168 -12.97 15.33 4.02
CA GLU A 168 -12.55 14.03 4.55
C GLU A 168 -11.22 13.57 3.93
N LYS A 169 -11.04 13.80 2.63
CA LYS A 169 -9.75 13.54 1.97
C LYS A 169 -8.65 14.51 2.42
N LEU A 170 -9.01 15.75 2.76
CA LEU A 170 -8.06 16.69 3.36
C LEU A 170 -7.63 16.21 4.75
N VAL A 171 -8.55 15.64 5.53
CA VAL A 171 -8.27 15.04 6.84
C VAL A 171 -7.37 13.81 6.71
N ASP A 172 -7.64 12.93 5.75
CA ASP A 172 -6.74 11.82 5.41
C ASP A 172 -5.32 12.33 5.11
N CYS A 173 -5.21 13.37 4.27
CA CYS A 173 -3.93 13.98 3.92
C CYS A 173 -3.25 14.61 5.16
N ALA A 174 -4.02 15.28 6.01
CA ALA A 174 -3.54 15.87 7.26
C ALA A 174 -2.96 14.80 8.20
N SER A 175 -3.58 13.62 8.28
CA SER A 175 -3.05 12.52 9.10
C SER A 175 -1.62 12.13 8.69
N VAL A 176 -1.34 12.05 7.39
CA VAL A 176 0.00 11.75 6.87
C VAL A 176 0.93 12.92 7.11
N PHE A 177 0.48 14.15 6.84
CA PHE A 177 1.24 15.38 7.04
C PHE A 177 1.69 15.58 8.49
N LEU A 178 0.92 15.08 9.45
CA LEU A 178 1.22 15.12 10.89
C LEU A 178 2.11 13.95 11.36
N GLY A 179 2.60 13.11 10.45
CA GLY A 179 3.47 11.98 10.78
C GLY A 179 2.73 10.74 11.27
N LEU A 180 1.40 10.68 11.14
CA LEU A 180 0.58 9.51 11.52
C LEU A 180 0.31 8.55 10.35
N GLY A 181 0.91 8.80 9.18
CA GLY A 181 0.58 8.09 7.95
C GLY A 181 0.76 6.57 8.00
N ALA A 182 1.63 6.05 8.87
CA ALA A 182 1.76 4.60 9.05
C ALA A 182 0.52 3.98 9.74
N LEU A 183 -0.12 4.68 10.67
CA LEU A 183 -1.33 4.22 11.35
C LEU A 183 -2.53 4.25 10.41
N THR A 184 -2.74 5.38 9.71
CA THR A 184 -3.86 5.49 8.77
C THR A 184 -3.71 4.52 7.60
N LEU A 185 -2.49 4.35 7.06
CA LEU A 185 -2.24 3.36 6.02
C LEU A 185 -2.42 1.90 6.51
N ASN A 186 -2.20 1.63 7.80
CA ASN A 186 -2.52 0.31 8.38
C ASN A 186 -4.02 0.07 8.55
N GLY A 187 -4.85 1.10 8.40
CA GLY A 187 -6.31 0.96 8.35
C GLY A 187 -6.79 0.21 7.10
N PHE A 188 -5.95 0.10 6.07
CA PHE A 188 -6.25 -0.70 4.90
C PHE A 188 -5.91 -2.17 5.12
N THR A 189 -6.83 -3.06 4.76
CA THR A 189 -6.59 -4.50 4.70
C THR A 189 -6.91 -5.04 3.32
N ASP A 190 -6.04 -5.92 2.82
CA ASP A 190 -6.29 -6.78 1.69
C ASP A 190 -6.29 -8.22 2.26
N GLU A 191 -7.46 -8.81 2.51
CA GLU A 191 -7.57 -10.21 2.93
C GLU A 191 -7.78 -11.11 1.73
N TYR A 192 -7.06 -12.22 1.70
CA TYR A 192 -7.24 -13.30 0.72
C TYR A 192 -7.65 -14.55 1.49
N ILE A 193 -8.92 -14.93 1.40
CA ILE A 193 -9.45 -16.15 2.00
C ILE A 193 -9.41 -17.24 0.94
N VAL A 194 -8.53 -18.22 1.09
CA VAL A 194 -8.50 -19.38 0.20
C VAL A 194 -9.46 -20.43 0.75
N HIS A 195 -10.48 -20.79 -0.03
CA HIS A 195 -11.46 -21.78 0.41
C HIS A 195 -10.87 -23.19 0.31
N PRO A 196 -11.09 -24.07 1.31
CA PRO A 196 -10.63 -25.45 1.29
C PRO A 196 -11.13 -26.25 0.06
N GLU A 197 -12.32 -25.91 -0.45
CA GLU A 197 -12.91 -26.53 -1.65
C GLU A 197 -12.33 -26.02 -2.99
N GLY A 198 -11.41 -25.05 -2.95
CA GLY A 198 -10.84 -24.39 -4.12
C GLY A 198 -11.57 -23.09 -4.46
N GLY A 199 -10.79 -22.03 -4.68
CA GLY A 199 -11.28 -20.66 -4.85
C GLY A 199 -10.58 -19.70 -3.89
N TYR A 200 -10.59 -18.41 -4.20
CA TYR A 200 -10.15 -17.37 -3.28
C TYR A 200 -11.19 -16.25 -3.23
N GLU A 201 -11.52 -15.81 -2.03
CA GLU A 201 -12.24 -14.56 -1.77
C GLU A 201 -11.22 -13.48 -1.46
N THR A 202 -11.44 -12.27 -2.00
CA THR A 202 -10.65 -11.10 -1.63
C THR A 202 -11.57 -10.13 -0.90
N SER A 203 -11.28 -9.85 0.37
CA SER A 203 -11.95 -8.81 1.15
C SER A 203 -11.02 -7.61 1.22
N LYS A 204 -11.55 -6.40 0.97
CA LYS A 204 -10.78 -5.16 1.09
C LYS A 204 -11.50 -4.26 2.07
N LYS A 205 -10.80 -3.87 3.14
CA LYS A 205 -11.29 -2.86 4.10
C LYS A 205 -10.54 -1.57 3.86
N THR A 206 -11.29 -0.48 3.83
CA THR A 206 -10.75 0.88 3.67
C THR A 206 -11.26 1.74 4.80
N PHE A 207 -10.35 2.31 5.58
CA PHE A 207 -10.64 3.40 6.50
C PHE A 207 -10.01 4.66 5.92
N GLY A 208 -10.82 5.72 5.75
CA GLY A 208 -10.45 6.90 4.99
C GLY A 208 -11.06 6.94 3.58
N TYR A 209 -10.88 8.06 2.92
CA TYR A 209 -11.52 8.47 1.66
C TYR A 209 -10.54 8.56 0.49
N LEU A 210 -9.24 8.72 0.77
CA LEU A 210 -8.17 8.54 -0.21
C LEU A 210 -8.02 7.07 -0.59
N LYS A 211 -7.62 6.83 -1.83
CA LYS A 211 -7.26 5.48 -2.28
C LYS A 211 -6.00 5.01 -1.54
N PRO A 212 -5.85 3.71 -1.26
CA PRO A 212 -4.66 3.20 -0.57
C PRO A 212 -3.36 3.55 -1.27
N GLU A 213 -3.34 3.57 -2.60
CA GLU A 213 -2.18 3.98 -3.41
C GLU A 213 -1.83 5.46 -3.20
N GLN A 214 -2.84 6.32 -3.01
CA GLN A 214 -2.65 7.74 -2.70
C GLN A 214 -2.10 7.92 -1.28
N PHE A 215 -2.60 7.17 -0.30
CA PHE A 215 -2.03 7.14 1.06
C PHE A 215 -0.57 6.67 1.06
N GLY A 216 -0.28 5.57 0.35
CA GLY A 216 1.07 5.04 0.22
C GLY A 216 2.03 6.03 -0.44
N TYR A 217 1.56 6.76 -1.45
CA TYR A 217 2.28 7.87 -2.08
C TYR A 217 2.54 9.02 -1.09
N LEU A 218 1.53 9.49 -0.36
CA LEU A 218 1.68 10.58 0.60
C LEU A 218 2.69 10.21 1.71
N LEU A 219 2.63 8.99 2.23
CA LEU A 219 3.59 8.54 3.24
C LEU A 219 5.01 8.46 2.67
N ALA A 220 5.17 7.98 1.43
CA ALA A 220 6.46 7.96 0.74
C ALA A 220 7.00 9.38 0.50
N ARG A 221 6.13 10.33 0.13
CA ARG A 221 6.46 11.74 -0.05
C ARG A 221 6.94 12.35 1.26
N TYR A 222 6.18 12.17 2.34
CA TYR A 222 6.55 12.61 3.68
C TYR A 222 7.94 12.07 4.08
N CYS A 223 8.18 10.76 3.89
CA CYS A 223 9.48 10.16 4.21
C CYS A 223 10.62 10.77 3.39
N ALA A 224 10.41 11.01 2.09
CA ALA A 224 11.41 11.63 1.23
C ALA A 224 11.74 13.07 1.64
N GLU A 225 10.74 13.87 2.00
CA GLU A 225 10.92 15.26 2.46
C GLU A 225 11.64 15.33 3.82
N HIS A 226 11.43 14.33 4.68
CA HIS A 226 12.03 14.24 6.01
C HIS A 226 13.32 13.40 6.08
N ASN A 227 13.85 12.93 4.94
CA ASN A 227 15.03 12.06 4.86
C ASN A 227 14.92 10.77 5.70
N ILE A 228 13.73 10.18 5.72
CA ILE A 228 13.45 8.93 6.43
C ILE A 228 13.66 7.76 5.47
N ASP A 229 14.51 6.82 5.87
CA ASP A 229 14.76 5.61 5.08
C ASP A 229 13.50 4.73 5.02
N LYS A 230 13.18 4.21 3.83
CA LYS A 230 12.01 3.34 3.63
C LYS A 230 12.03 2.11 4.55
N ASP A 231 13.22 1.57 4.83
CA ASP A 231 13.39 0.36 5.63
C ASP A 231 13.15 0.66 7.12
N ALA A 232 13.29 1.93 7.54
CA ALA A 232 12.89 2.37 8.87
C ALA A 232 11.37 2.34 9.06
N VAL A 233 10.58 2.52 7.99
CA VAL A 233 9.11 2.51 8.06
C VAL A 233 8.54 1.08 8.09
N LYS A 234 9.25 0.14 7.48
CA LYS A 234 8.79 -1.25 7.28
C LYS A 234 8.25 -1.95 8.53
N PRO A 235 8.88 -1.86 9.72
CA PRO A 235 8.40 -2.56 10.93
C PRO A 235 7.03 -2.09 11.41
N TYR A 236 6.60 -0.90 10.99
CA TYR A 236 5.39 -0.23 11.46
C TYR A 236 4.20 -0.46 10.55
N LEU A 237 4.41 -1.06 9.38
CA LEU A 237 3.36 -1.31 8.40
C LEU A 237 2.90 -2.78 8.44
N ASN A 238 1.60 -2.99 8.31
CA ASN A 238 1.05 -4.31 7.99
C ASN A 238 1.37 -4.66 6.51
N ALA A 239 1.02 -5.87 6.07
CA ALA A 239 1.34 -6.32 4.71
C ALA A 239 0.73 -5.42 3.61
N ALA A 240 -0.52 -4.98 3.79
CA ALA A 240 -1.21 -4.11 2.84
C ALA A 240 -0.57 -2.70 2.83
N GLY A 241 -0.31 -2.12 3.99
CA GLY A 241 0.36 -0.83 4.11
C GLY A 241 1.76 -0.84 3.51
N TRP A 242 2.54 -1.89 3.74
CA TRP A 242 3.87 -2.05 3.13
C TRP A 242 3.79 -2.12 1.60
N LYS A 243 2.81 -2.85 1.06
CA LYS A 243 2.54 -2.91 -0.38
C LYS A 243 2.26 -1.52 -0.95
N TYR A 244 1.32 -0.78 -0.38
CA TYR A 244 0.95 0.55 -0.90
C TYR A 244 2.04 1.60 -0.70
N PHE A 245 2.77 1.57 0.42
CA PHE A 245 3.94 2.42 0.66
C PHE A 245 5.06 2.18 -0.38
N ASN A 246 5.32 0.92 -0.75
CA ASN A 246 6.29 0.59 -1.78
C ASN A 246 5.86 1.06 -3.18
N ILE A 247 4.57 0.97 -3.50
CA ILE A 247 4.02 1.53 -4.75
C ILE A 247 4.31 3.04 -4.80
N GLY A 248 4.05 3.76 -3.70
CA GLY A 248 4.37 5.19 -3.56
C GLY A 248 5.85 5.52 -3.71
N ASN A 249 6.73 4.76 -3.05
CA ASN A 249 8.19 4.94 -3.15
C ASN A 249 8.71 4.71 -4.57
N THR A 250 8.23 3.66 -5.24
CA THR A 250 8.58 3.38 -6.63
C THR A 250 8.14 4.51 -7.54
N PHE A 251 6.92 5.02 -7.36
CA PHE A 251 6.40 6.16 -8.12
C PHE A 251 7.27 7.42 -7.97
N ILE A 252 7.66 7.79 -6.74
CA ILE A 252 8.52 8.96 -6.48
C ILE A 252 9.90 8.78 -7.13
N ARG A 253 10.49 7.59 -7.00
CA ARG A 253 11.79 7.27 -7.60
C ARG A 253 11.75 7.42 -9.12
N GLU A 254 10.70 6.93 -9.76
CA GLU A 254 10.52 7.01 -11.21
C GLU A 254 10.26 8.44 -11.68
N LYS A 255 9.37 9.19 -11.02
CA LYS A 255 9.13 10.62 -11.28
C LYS A 255 10.43 11.42 -11.17
N THR A 256 11.26 11.11 -10.16
CA THR A 256 12.58 11.73 -9.96
C THR A 256 13.58 11.36 -11.06
N HIS A 257 13.58 10.10 -11.51
CA HIS A 257 14.44 9.63 -12.59
C HIS A 257 14.02 10.20 -13.95
N GLU A 258 12.71 10.31 -14.22
CA GLU A 258 12.14 10.97 -15.39
C GLU A 258 12.56 12.44 -15.46
N MET A 259 12.44 13.17 -14.35
CA MET A 259 12.90 14.56 -14.26
C MET A 259 14.41 14.71 -14.51
N ARG A 260 15.22 13.72 -14.11
CA ARG A 260 16.69 13.75 -14.29
C ARG A 260 17.17 13.28 -15.67
N THR A 261 16.37 12.51 -16.42
CA THR A 261 16.77 11.98 -17.74
C THR A 261 15.61 11.87 -18.73
N PRO A 262 15.02 13.01 -19.15
CA PRO A 262 13.85 13.00 -20.07
C PRO A 262 14.15 12.30 -21.41
N GLU A 263 15.38 12.42 -21.91
CA GLU A 263 15.76 12.03 -23.27
C GLU A 263 15.99 10.51 -23.46
N ARG A 264 16.16 9.73 -22.38
CA ARG A 264 16.49 8.30 -22.47
C ARG A 264 15.30 7.34 -22.37
N LEU A 265 14.13 7.81 -21.93
CA LEU A 265 12.95 6.95 -21.68
C LEU A 265 12.01 6.82 -22.88
N ILE A 266 11.95 7.84 -23.75
CA ILE A 266 11.14 7.84 -24.98
C ILE A 266 11.46 6.64 -25.90
N PRO A 267 12.74 6.29 -26.16
CA PRO A 267 13.08 5.15 -27.02
C PRO A 267 12.70 3.80 -26.41
N VAL A 268 12.85 3.65 -25.08
CA VAL A 268 12.60 2.38 -24.37
C VAL A 268 11.11 2.07 -24.29
N ARG A 269 10.28 3.06 -23.95
CA ARG A 269 8.82 2.92 -23.90
C ARG A 269 8.24 2.61 -25.29
N ALA A 270 8.79 3.23 -26.34
CA ALA A 270 8.44 2.92 -27.72
C ALA A 270 8.91 1.53 -28.18
N ALA A 271 10.04 1.03 -27.67
CA ALA A 271 10.51 -0.33 -27.97
C ALA A 271 9.64 -1.40 -27.29
N ILE A 272 9.24 -1.17 -26.03
CA ILE A 272 8.36 -2.06 -25.27
C ILE A 272 6.97 -2.16 -25.90
N ASN A 273 6.37 -1.02 -26.26
CA ASN A 273 5.05 -1.01 -26.89
C ASN A 273 5.05 -1.78 -28.22
N ARG A 274 6.14 -1.69 -28.99
CA ARG A 274 6.34 -2.49 -30.22
C ARG A 274 6.45 -3.98 -29.91
N PHE A 275 7.25 -4.35 -28.91
CA PHE A 275 7.41 -5.76 -28.51
C PHE A 275 6.08 -6.39 -28.04
N VAL A 276 5.28 -5.68 -27.24
CA VAL A 276 3.97 -6.15 -26.77
C VAL A 276 2.97 -6.29 -27.92
N GLN A 277 2.99 -5.37 -28.89
CA GLN A 277 2.17 -5.47 -30.09
C GLN A 277 2.56 -6.68 -30.96
N ASP A 278 3.86 -6.91 -31.15
CA ASP A 278 4.36 -8.07 -31.91
C ASP A 278 4.01 -9.39 -31.24
N LEU A 279 4.08 -9.47 -29.90
CA LEU A 279 3.64 -10.64 -29.14
C LEU A 279 2.13 -10.91 -29.29
N ARG A 280 1.30 -9.87 -29.19
CA ARG A 280 -0.17 -10.00 -29.39
C ARG A 280 -0.51 -10.47 -30.80
N LYS A 281 0.21 -9.97 -31.82
CA LYS A 281 0.03 -10.38 -33.21
C LYS A 281 0.40 -11.86 -33.41
N LYS A 282 1.57 -12.28 -32.93
CA LYS A 282 2.02 -13.68 -33.02
C LYS A 282 1.10 -14.66 -32.26
N LEU A 283 0.54 -14.24 -31.13
CA LEU A 283 -0.40 -15.06 -30.36
C LEU A 283 -1.80 -15.10 -31.00
N GLY A 284 -2.20 -14.05 -31.73
CA GLY A 284 -3.44 -14.03 -32.52
C GLY A 284 -3.39 -14.90 -33.77
N GLU A 285 -2.21 -15.07 -34.38
CA GLU A 285 -1.97 -15.93 -35.54
C GLU A 285 -1.85 -17.44 -35.18
N LEU A 286 -1.85 -17.77 -33.88
CA LEU A 286 -1.78 -19.15 -33.35
C LEU A 286 -3.16 -19.72 -32.94
N LYS A 287 -4.25 -19.00 -33.22
CA LYS A 287 -5.65 -19.48 -33.09
C LYS A 287 -6.21 -19.83 -34.46
#